data_AF-A0A2N2D9D4-F1
#
_entry.id   AF-A0A2N2D9D4-F1
#
_cell.length_a   1.000
_cell.length_b   1.000
_cell.length_c   1.000
_cell.angle_alpha   90.00
_cell.angle_beta   90.00
_cell.angle_gamma   90.00
#
_symmetry.space_group_name_H-M   'P 1'
#
loop_
_entity.id
_entity.type
_entity.pdbx_description
1 polymer ?
#
loop_
_entity_poly.entity_id
_entity_poly.type
_entity_poly.pdbx_seq_one_letter_code
_entity_poly.pdbx_strand_id
1 'polypeptide(L)'
;MKRLSQKNQGFTLVELLVVVVIIGILALVLLSKAPSMIDKTKEAKTKDALRDLRVQIKRYSAENGGIYPVAFDDVTGRHATNDPGLVLAAFIPHYMNKMPKVSLRGGVHHKDSAEVATITITGDRSMTKDDITNDVGGWIYSPDTGEIRINCTCEDVDSTYEKDENKKV
;
A
#
# COMPACT_ATOMS: atom_id res chain seq x y z
N MET A 1 -48.91 -51.49 2.29
CA MET A 1 -47.88 -50.43 2.35
C MET A 1 -46.55 -50.99 1.85
N LYS A 2 -46.08 -50.60 0.66
CA LYS A 2 -44.76 -51.00 0.13
C LYS A 2 -43.71 -50.02 0.68
N ARG A 3 -42.80 -50.49 1.54
CA ARG A 3 -41.63 -49.71 1.97
C ARG A 3 -40.59 -49.74 0.85
N LEU A 4 -40.28 -48.58 0.28
CA LEU A 4 -39.19 -48.43 -0.68
C LEU A 4 -37.88 -48.54 0.11
N SER A 5 -37.13 -49.62 -0.10
CA SER A 5 -35.79 -49.81 0.45
C SER A 5 -34.83 -48.85 -0.26
N GLN A 6 -34.36 -47.82 0.45
CA GLN A 6 -33.29 -46.96 -0.06
C GLN A 6 -31.98 -47.76 -0.06
N LYS A 7 -31.47 -48.07 -1.26
CA LYS A 7 -30.13 -48.63 -1.42
C LYS A 7 -29.12 -47.56 -1.01
N ASN A 8 -28.48 -47.74 0.15
CA ASN A 8 -27.30 -46.98 0.52
C ASN A 8 -26.16 -47.38 -0.43
N GLN A 9 -25.93 -46.57 -1.45
CA GLN A 9 -24.76 -46.67 -2.32
C GLN A 9 -23.58 -46.03 -1.59
N GLY A 10 -22.64 -46.85 -1.15
CA GLY A 10 -21.37 -46.39 -0.58
C GLY A 10 -20.42 -45.92 -1.68
N PHE A 11 -19.59 -44.93 -1.35
CA PHE A 11 -18.53 -44.43 -2.23
C PHE A 11 -17.48 -45.53 -2.49
N THR A 12 -16.99 -45.62 -3.73
CA THR A 12 -15.88 -46.53 -4.04
C THR A 12 -14.54 -45.90 -3.65
N LEU A 13 -13.57 -46.72 -3.23
CA LEU A 13 -12.20 -46.25 -2.98
C LEU A 13 -11.57 -45.65 -4.25
N VAL A 14 -11.97 -46.15 -5.43
CA VAL A 14 -11.50 -45.66 -6.72
C VAL A 14 -11.99 -44.24 -6.99
N GLU A 15 -13.26 -43.92 -6.68
CA GLU A 15 -13.78 -42.55 -6.79
C GLU A 15 -13.01 -41.59 -5.89
N LEU A 16 -12.73 -41.98 -4.64
CA LEU A 16 -11.95 -41.14 -3.75
C LEU A 16 -10.51 -40.95 -4.26
N LEU A 17 -9.90 -42.02 -4.81
CA LEU A 17 -8.55 -42.00 -5.35
C LEU A 17 -8.42 -41.04 -6.54
N VAL A 18 -9.36 -41.10 -7.49
CA VAL A 18 -9.35 -40.19 -8.65
C VAL A 18 -9.51 -38.73 -8.20
N VAL A 19 -10.35 -38.46 -7.20
CA VAL A 19 -10.56 -37.09 -6.68
C VAL A 19 -9.28 -36.52 -6.08
N VAL A 20 -8.57 -37.28 -5.23
CA VAL A 20 -7.32 -36.78 -4.63
C VAL A 20 -6.20 -36.61 -5.66
N VAL A 21 -6.17 -37.45 -6.71
CA VAL A 21 -5.23 -37.30 -7.83
C VAL A 21 -5.52 -36.00 -8.61
N ILE A 22 -6.78 -35.72 -8.94
CA ILE A 22 -7.15 -34.49 -9.66
C ILE A 22 -6.85 -33.26 -8.81
N ILE A 23 -7.19 -33.26 -7.51
CA ILE A 23 -6.88 -32.16 -6.59
C ILE A 23 -5.36 -31.94 -6.49
N GLY A 24 -4.56 -33.01 -6.45
CA GLY A 24 -3.10 -32.93 -6.43
C GLY A 24 -2.51 -32.27 -7.68
N ILE A 25 -3.02 -32.58 -8.86
CA ILE A 25 -2.59 -31.98 -10.14
C ILE A 25 -2.96 -30.49 -10.18
N LEU A 26 -4.19 -30.14 -9.79
CA LEU A 26 -4.65 -28.75 -9.78
C LEU A 26 -3.85 -27.90 -8.79
N ALA A 27 -3.54 -28.44 -7.60
CA ALA A 27 -2.74 -27.75 -6.59
C ALA A 27 -1.34 -27.38 -7.09
N LEU A 28 -0.70 -28.25 -7.88
CA LEU A 28 0.63 -27.99 -8.44
C LEU A 28 0.66 -26.75 -9.37
N VAL A 29 -0.36 -26.59 -10.22
CA VAL A 29 -0.42 -25.47 -11.18
C VAL A 29 -0.65 -24.13 -10.47
N LEU A 30 -1.47 -24.13 -9.41
CA LEU A 30 -1.83 -22.90 -8.68
C LEU A 30 -0.62 -22.23 -8.00
N LEU A 31 0.37 -23.01 -7.55
CA LEU A 31 1.56 -22.48 -6.87
C LEU A 31 2.41 -21.59 -7.77
N SER A 32 2.46 -21.87 -9.07
CA SER A 32 3.32 -21.15 -10.01
C SER A 32 2.91 -19.68 -10.25
N LYS A 33 1.65 -19.32 -10.00
CA LYS A 33 1.11 -17.97 -10.27
C LYS A 33 0.89 -17.11 -9.04
N ALA A 34 1.00 -17.69 -7.84
CA ALA A 34 0.72 -16.98 -6.59
C ALA A 34 1.65 -15.78 -6.31
N PRO A 35 2.98 -15.85 -6.55
CA PRO A 35 3.89 -14.76 -6.17
C PRO A 35 3.60 -13.43 -6.89
N SER A 36 3.39 -13.45 -8.20
CA SER A 36 3.15 -12.22 -8.99
C SER A 36 1.78 -11.58 -8.69
N MET A 37 0.77 -12.38 -8.34
CA MET A 37 -0.53 -11.87 -7.93
C MET A 37 -0.46 -11.17 -6.55
N ILE A 38 0.34 -11.70 -5.63
CA ILE A 38 0.57 -11.09 -4.32
C ILE A 38 1.24 -9.73 -4.48
N ASP A 39 2.26 -9.63 -5.34
CA ASP A 39 2.98 -8.37 -5.57
C ASP A 39 2.07 -7.30 -6.18
N LYS A 40 1.29 -7.65 -7.21
CA LYS A 40 0.27 -6.74 -7.78
C LYS A 40 -0.76 -6.28 -6.76
N THR A 41 -1.14 -7.17 -5.83
CA THR A 41 -2.08 -6.83 -4.76
C THR A 41 -1.47 -5.85 -3.75
N LYS A 42 -0.18 -6.01 -3.42
CA LYS A 42 0.54 -5.09 -2.54
C LYS A 42 0.65 -3.70 -3.16
N GLU A 43 0.99 -3.62 -4.45
CA GLU A 43 1.07 -2.35 -5.16
C GLU A 43 -0.28 -1.66 -5.28
N ALA A 44 -1.34 -2.42 -5.58
CA ALA A 44 -2.70 -1.87 -5.60
C ALA A 44 -3.08 -1.26 -4.24
N LYS A 45 -2.77 -1.95 -3.13
CA LYS A 45 -2.98 -1.43 -1.77
C LYS A 45 -2.21 -0.14 -1.52
N THR A 46 -0.94 -0.07 -1.94
CA THR A 46 -0.11 1.13 -1.79
C THR A 46 -0.64 2.29 -2.63
N LYS A 47 -1.04 2.03 -3.89
CA LYS A 47 -1.64 3.04 -4.78
C LYS A 47 -2.97 3.56 -4.23
N ASP A 48 -3.80 2.70 -3.64
CA ASP A 48 -5.04 3.12 -2.97
C ASP A 48 -4.76 3.97 -1.73
N ALA A 49 -3.81 3.56 -0.89
CA ALA A 49 -3.41 4.30 0.31
C ALA A 49 -2.86 5.69 -0.05
N LEU A 50 -2.03 5.76 -1.10
CA LEU A 50 -1.49 7.01 -1.63
C LEU A 50 -2.60 7.95 -2.12
N ARG A 51 -3.59 7.42 -2.84
CA ARG A 51 -4.73 8.21 -3.32
C ARG A 51 -5.52 8.79 -2.14
N ASP A 52 -5.78 7.98 -1.11
CA ASP A 52 -6.48 8.44 0.10
C ASP A 52 -5.67 9.54 0.81
N LEU A 53 -4.36 9.35 1.01
CA LEU A 53 -3.47 10.36 1.57
C LEU A 53 -3.53 11.69 0.81
N ARG A 54 -3.43 11.65 -0.53
CA ARG A 54 -3.55 12.85 -1.38
C ARG A 54 -4.89 13.56 -1.20
N VAL A 55 -5.98 12.82 -1.04
CA VAL A 55 -7.32 13.40 -0.78
C VAL A 55 -7.34 14.07 0.60
N GLN A 56 -6.86 13.39 1.63
CA GLN A 56 -6.85 13.94 3.00
C GLN A 56 -5.94 15.17 3.15
N ILE A 57 -4.75 15.15 2.53
CA ILE A 57 -3.83 16.30 2.51
C ILE A 57 -4.47 17.51 1.83
N LYS A 58 -5.11 17.30 0.67
CA LYS A 58 -5.83 18.37 -0.03
C LYS A 58 -7.00 18.90 0.78
N ARG A 59 -7.74 18.02 1.47
CA ARG A 59 -8.84 18.41 2.35
C ARG A 59 -8.34 19.28 3.50
N TYR A 60 -7.26 18.87 4.17
CA TYR A 60 -6.61 19.67 5.19
C TYR A 60 -6.24 21.06 4.65
N SER A 61 -5.60 21.13 3.48
CA SER A 61 -5.20 22.41 2.89
C SER A 61 -6.40 23.31 2.59
N ALA A 62 -7.49 22.75 2.07
CA ALA A 62 -8.72 23.49 1.82
C ALA A 62 -9.34 24.06 3.11
N GLU A 63 -9.29 23.31 4.21
CA GLU A 63 -9.83 23.74 5.52
C GLU A 63 -8.90 24.74 6.24
N ASN A 64 -7.59 24.72 5.94
CA ASN A 64 -6.56 25.55 6.59
C ASN A 64 -6.02 26.67 5.70
N GLY A 65 -6.85 27.22 4.81
CA GLY A 65 -6.50 28.41 4.04
C GLY A 65 -5.38 28.21 3.02
N GLY A 66 -5.24 27.01 2.47
CA GLY A 66 -4.21 26.63 1.50
C GLY A 66 -2.92 26.08 2.12
N ILE A 67 -2.81 26.07 3.45
CA ILE A 67 -1.62 25.59 4.17
C ILE A 67 -1.66 24.07 4.26
N TYR A 68 -0.60 23.40 3.81
CA TYR A 68 -0.48 21.94 3.92
C TYR A 68 0.00 21.49 5.32
N PRO A 69 -0.24 20.22 5.72
CA PRO A 69 0.27 19.70 6.98
C PRO A 69 1.80 19.79 7.04
N VAL A 70 2.35 20.26 8.15
CA VAL A 70 3.81 20.29 8.38
C VAL A 70 4.34 18.98 8.94
N ALA A 71 3.48 18.16 9.55
CA ALA A 71 3.79 16.83 10.07
C ALA A 71 2.55 15.93 10.08
N PHE A 72 2.78 14.61 10.07
CA PHE A 72 1.76 13.58 10.27
C PHE A 72 1.97 12.93 11.63
N ASP A 73 1.39 13.50 12.68
CA ASP A 73 1.53 12.94 14.03
C ASP A 73 0.51 11.81 14.22
N ASP A 74 0.91 10.56 13.98
CA ASP A 74 0.26 9.43 14.64
C ASP A 74 0.71 9.48 16.10
N VAL A 75 -0.22 9.60 17.06
CA VAL A 75 0.08 9.82 18.48
C VAL A 75 0.84 8.62 19.06
N THR A 76 2.15 8.59 18.80
CA THR A 76 3.17 7.72 19.38
C THR A 76 4.36 8.58 19.84
N GLY A 77 4.04 9.76 20.39
CA GLY A 77 4.78 10.36 21.49
C GLY A 77 6.26 10.67 21.27
N ARG A 78 6.66 11.18 20.11
CA ARG A 78 8.04 11.66 19.92
C ARG A 78 8.11 13.00 19.21
N HIS A 79 7.69 14.06 19.91
CA HIS A 79 8.01 15.45 19.53
C HIS A 79 8.72 16.15 20.68
N ALA A 80 9.83 16.82 20.34
CA ALA A 80 10.53 17.70 21.27
C ALA A 80 9.59 18.85 21.65
N THR A 81 9.37 19.05 22.95
CA THR A 81 8.38 19.95 23.55
C THR A 81 8.60 21.46 23.31
N ASN A 82 9.47 21.85 22.37
CA ASN A 82 10.02 23.20 22.30
C ASN A 82 10.02 23.82 20.87
N ASP A 83 9.26 23.26 19.92
CA ASP A 83 9.14 23.85 18.58
C ASP A 83 7.83 24.65 18.43
N PRO A 84 7.87 26.00 18.45
CA PRO A 84 6.69 26.85 18.36
C PRO A 84 6.03 26.85 16.96
N GLY A 85 6.50 26.05 16.01
CA GLY A 85 5.89 25.84 14.69
C GLY A 85 4.86 24.71 14.59
N LEU A 86 4.55 24.01 15.70
CA LEU A 86 3.52 22.96 15.76
C LEU A 86 2.10 23.53 15.83
N VAL A 87 1.74 24.38 14.87
CA VAL A 87 0.33 24.72 14.62
C VAL A 87 -0.18 23.73 13.61
N LEU A 88 -0.63 22.58 14.07
CA LEU A 88 -1.97 22.05 13.76
C LEU A 88 -2.14 20.68 14.38
N ALA A 89 -3.23 20.55 15.11
CA ALA A 89 -3.70 19.31 15.71
C ALA A 89 -3.62 18.17 14.67
N ALA A 90 -2.68 17.27 14.93
CA ALA A 90 -2.58 15.89 14.50
C ALA A 90 -3.51 15.53 13.31
N PHE A 91 -2.99 15.69 12.08
CA PHE A 91 -3.63 15.22 10.84
C PHE A 91 -4.24 13.82 11.02
N ILE A 92 -3.58 13.01 11.84
CA ILE A 92 -4.07 11.78 12.46
C ILE A 92 -4.40 12.11 13.93
N PRO A 93 -5.62 11.93 14.45
CA PRO A 93 -6.70 11.12 13.90
C PRO A 93 -7.71 11.89 13.02
N HIS A 94 -7.57 13.21 12.84
CA HIS A 94 -8.66 14.04 12.33
C HIS A 94 -9.08 13.70 10.88
N TYR A 95 -8.11 13.51 9.99
CA TYR A 95 -8.36 13.20 8.58
C TYR A 95 -8.17 11.72 8.27
N MET A 96 -7.45 10.99 9.11
CA MET A 96 -7.28 9.54 9.00
C MET A 96 -6.97 8.90 10.36
N ASN A 97 -7.31 7.63 10.54
CA ASN A 97 -7.15 6.95 11.83
C ASN A 97 -5.71 6.53 12.15
N LYS A 98 -4.88 6.28 11.14
CA LYS A 98 -3.46 5.91 11.26
C LYS A 98 -2.77 6.03 9.91
N MET A 99 -1.45 6.11 9.90
CA MET A 99 -0.69 6.13 8.66
C MET A 99 -0.74 4.74 7.99
N PRO A 100 -1.16 4.63 6.72
CA PRO A 100 -1.12 3.36 6.01
C PRO A 100 0.34 2.98 5.75
N LYS A 101 0.59 1.67 5.71
CA LYS A 101 1.90 1.16 5.30
C LYS A 101 2.00 1.14 3.78
N VAL A 102 3.15 1.57 3.27
CA VAL A 102 3.58 1.23 1.92
C VAL A 102 3.94 -0.25 1.92
N SER A 103 3.25 -1.02 1.08
CA SER A 103 3.59 -2.42 0.79
C SER A 103 4.24 -2.52 -0.58
N LEU A 104 5.49 -2.97 -0.60
CA LEU A 104 6.27 -3.12 -1.82
C LEU A 104 6.28 -4.59 -2.28
N ARG A 105 6.52 -4.81 -3.58
CA ARG A 105 6.66 -6.15 -4.15
C ARG A 105 7.76 -6.97 -3.44
N GLY A 106 7.65 -8.29 -3.49
CA GLY A 106 8.69 -9.18 -2.97
C GLY A 106 10.05 -8.96 -3.63
N GLY A 107 11.13 -9.12 -2.87
CA GLY A 107 12.50 -9.05 -3.40
C GLY A 107 13.11 -7.64 -3.50
N VAL A 108 12.39 -6.58 -3.09
CA VAL A 108 13.00 -5.26 -2.89
C VAL A 108 13.76 -5.21 -1.55
N HIS A 109 14.73 -4.30 -1.44
CA HIS A 109 15.58 -4.16 -0.24
C HIS A 109 14.89 -3.46 0.94
N HIS A 110 13.64 -3.00 0.77
CA HIS A 110 12.86 -2.36 1.83
C HIS A 110 11.74 -3.24 2.36
N LYS A 111 11.45 -3.07 3.65
CA LYS A 111 10.30 -3.67 4.31
C LYS A 111 9.10 -2.74 4.22
N ASP A 112 7.91 -3.31 4.36
CA ASP A 112 6.67 -2.54 4.47
C ASP A 112 6.76 -1.54 5.64
N SER A 113 6.59 -0.26 5.35
CA SER A 113 6.80 0.84 6.30
C SER A 113 5.68 1.89 6.20
N ALA A 114 5.32 2.46 7.34
CA ALA A 114 4.42 3.62 7.43
C ALA A 114 5.19 4.91 7.75
N GLU A 115 6.52 4.85 7.83
CA GLU A 115 7.35 6.02 8.12
C GLU A 115 7.18 7.08 7.02
N VAL A 116 7.23 8.35 7.43
CA VAL A 116 7.13 9.48 6.51
C VAL A 116 8.40 10.30 6.62
N ALA A 117 9.19 10.30 5.56
CA ALA A 117 10.27 11.25 5.40
C ALA A 117 9.72 12.59 4.91
N THR A 118 10.24 13.69 5.46
CA THR A 118 9.90 15.04 5.01
C THR A 118 11.01 15.59 4.13
N ILE A 119 10.66 16.22 3.02
CA ILE A 119 11.60 16.88 2.12
C ILE A 119 11.13 18.31 1.81
N THR A 120 12.08 19.23 1.75
CA THR A 120 11.85 20.59 1.25
C THR A 120 12.15 20.63 -0.24
N ILE A 121 11.19 21.09 -1.04
CA ILE A 121 11.39 21.25 -2.49
C ILE A 121 11.72 22.71 -2.75
N THR A 122 12.92 22.98 -3.26
CA THR A 122 13.30 24.32 -3.70
C THR A 122 12.88 24.55 -5.15
N GLY A 123 12.18 25.65 -5.41
CA GLY A 123 11.65 26.01 -6.73
C GLY A 123 10.26 25.44 -6.99
N ASP A 124 9.52 26.07 -7.92
CA ASP A 124 8.16 25.67 -8.31
C ASP A 124 8.18 24.43 -9.22
N ARG A 125 8.54 23.27 -8.64
CA ARG A 125 8.56 21.98 -9.33
C ARG A 125 7.94 20.89 -8.47
N SER A 126 7.41 19.86 -9.12
CA SER A 126 6.99 18.63 -8.45
C SER A 126 8.20 17.76 -8.08
N MET A 127 8.00 16.90 -7.09
CA MET A 127 8.93 15.83 -6.72
C MET A 127 9.26 14.96 -7.93
N THR A 128 10.49 14.50 -8.00
CA THR A 128 10.99 13.53 -8.97
C THR A 128 11.61 12.35 -8.23
N LYS A 129 12.05 11.33 -8.98
CA LYS A 129 12.76 10.19 -8.39
C LYS A 129 14.06 10.63 -7.71
N ASP A 130 14.74 11.63 -8.27
CA ASP A 130 16.05 12.08 -7.79
C ASP A 130 15.96 12.79 -6.42
N ASP A 131 14.75 13.20 -6.02
CA ASP A 131 14.47 13.74 -4.69
C ASP A 131 14.40 12.65 -3.61
N ILE A 132 14.32 11.37 -3.99
CA ILE A 132 14.30 10.23 -3.08
C ILE A 132 15.75 9.89 -2.70
N THR A 133 16.33 10.66 -1.79
CA THR A 133 17.74 10.54 -1.40
C THR A 133 18.00 9.49 -0.32
N ASN A 134 16.97 9.12 0.43
CA ASN A 134 17.11 8.32 1.64
C ASN A 134 16.74 6.86 1.40
N ASP A 135 15.92 6.61 0.36
CA ASP A 135 15.46 5.30 -0.09
C ASP A 135 15.30 4.32 1.08
N VAL A 136 14.35 4.58 1.98
CA VAL A 136 14.15 3.77 3.20
C VAL A 136 12.86 2.94 3.16
N GLY A 137 12.10 3.04 2.07
CA GLY A 137 10.70 2.60 2.03
C GLY A 137 9.77 3.58 2.75
N GLY A 138 8.47 3.27 2.76
CA GLY A 138 7.47 4.16 3.34
C GLY A 138 7.17 5.37 2.44
N TRP A 139 6.83 6.50 3.05
CA TRP A 139 6.37 7.70 2.36
C TRP A 139 7.44 8.78 2.36
N ILE A 140 7.42 9.63 1.34
CA ILE A 140 8.15 10.88 1.29
C ILE A 140 7.16 12.00 0.97
N TYR A 141 7.24 13.11 1.70
CA TYR A 141 6.27 14.18 1.67
C TYR A 141 6.93 15.55 1.69
N SER A 142 6.37 16.49 0.93
CA SER A 142 6.77 17.90 0.94
C SER A 142 5.67 18.79 1.52
N PRO A 143 5.90 19.41 2.70
CA PRO A 143 4.97 20.39 3.28
C PRO A 143 4.79 21.64 2.42
N ASP A 144 5.79 21.99 1.61
CA ASP A 144 5.75 23.19 0.77
C ASP A 144 4.76 23.03 -0.40
N THR A 145 4.68 21.83 -0.95
CA THR A 145 3.88 21.54 -2.16
C THR A 145 2.64 20.69 -1.89
N GLY A 146 2.57 20.04 -0.73
CA GLY A 146 1.53 19.05 -0.40
C GLY A 146 1.71 17.72 -1.15
N GLU A 147 2.83 17.53 -1.85
CA GLU A 147 3.08 16.32 -2.63
C GLU A 147 3.56 15.17 -1.73
N ILE A 148 2.93 14.01 -1.91
CA ILE A 148 3.29 12.75 -1.24
C ILE A 148 3.53 11.65 -2.27
N ARG A 149 4.55 10.83 -2.00
CA ARG A 149 5.00 9.71 -2.83
C ARG A 149 5.54 8.55 -2.02
N ILE A 150 5.73 7.41 -2.67
CA ILE A 150 6.51 6.30 -2.13
C ILE A 150 8.00 6.68 -2.06
N ASN A 151 8.62 6.51 -0.89
CA ASN A 151 10.05 6.70 -0.65
C ASN A 151 10.83 5.44 -1.06
N CYS A 152 10.82 5.14 -2.36
CA CYS A 152 11.58 4.02 -2.91
C CYS A 152 12.23 4.39 -4.24
N THR A 153 13.46 3.94 -4.44
CA THR A 153 14.16 3.94 -5.73
C THR A 153 13.86 2.69 -6.57
N CYS A 154 13.10 1.74 -6.01
CA CYS A 154 12.65 0.52 -6.66
C CYS A 154 11.54 0.77 -7.70
N GLU A 155 11.53 -0.04 -8.75
CA GLU A 155 10.44 -0.08 -9.73
C GLU A 155 9.27 -0.94 -9.24
N ASP A 156 8.09 -0.67 -9.76
CA ASP A 156 6.90 -1.50 -9.61
C ASP A 156 6.96 -2.75 -10.51
N VAL A 157 6.04 -3.70 -10.37
CA VAL A 157 6.00 -4.98 -11.12
C VAL A 157 6.01 -4.80 -12.63
N ASP A 158 5.61 -3.63 -13.14
CA ASP A 158 5.62 -3.31 -14.57
C ASP A 158 6.91 -2.59 -14.99
N SER A 159 7.92 -2.55 -14.12
CA SER A 159 9.22 -1.89 -14.31
C SER A 159 9.09 -0.37 -14.51
N THR A 160 8.14 0.25 -13.80
CA THR A 160 7.88 1.69 -13.83
C THR A 160 7.98 2.32 -12.45
N TYR A 161 8.04 3.65 -12.39
CA TYR A 161 7.89 4.39 -11.14
C TYR A 161 6.45 4.89 -11.00
N GLU A 162 6.03 5.19 -9.77
CA GLU A 162 4.71 5.74 -9.45
C GLU A 162 4.30 6.94 -10.35
N LYS A 163 5.25 7.72 -10.86
CA LYS A 163 4.96 8.88 -11.74
C LYS A 163 4.56 8.50 -13.18
N ASP A 164 4.72 7.24 -13.59
CA ASP A 164 4.37 6.76 -14.93
C ASP A 164 2.86 6.48 -15.10
N GLU A 165 2.01 6.97 -14.19
CA GLU A 165 0.53 6.94 -14.30
C GLU A 165 0.00 7.61 -15.60
N ASN A 166 0.82 8.42 -16.27
CA ASN A 166 0.50 9.02 -17.58
C ASN A 166 1.00 8.22 -18.80
N LYS A 167 1.67 7.08 -18.60
CA LYS A 167 2.01 6.18 -19.70
C LYS A 167 0.81 5.27 -20.00
N LYS A 168 -0.28 5.89 -20.46
CA LYS A 168 -1.27 5.15 -21.25
C LYS A 168 -0.54 4.59 -22.47
N VAL A 169 -0.80 3.31 -22.73
CA VAL A 169 -0.41 2.52 -23.92
C VAL A 169 -0.35 3.38 -25.19
#